data_AF-A0A950LJV2-F1
#
_entry.id   AF-A0A950LJV2-F1
#
_cell.length_a   1.000
_cell.length_b   1.000
_cell.length_c   1.000
_cell.angle_alpha   90.00
_cell.angle_beta   90.00
_cell.angle_gamma   90.00
#
_symmetry.space_group_name_H-M   'P 1'
#
loop_
_entity.id
_entity.type
_entity.pdbx_description
1 polymer ?
#
loop_
_entity_poly.entity_id
_entity_poly.type
_entity_poly.pdbx_seq_one_letter_code
_entity_poly.pdbx_strand_id
1 'polypeptide(L)'
;MAASIITPELAQAAASSQAWPFEEARKLIARIGGLEKAQASGRDVVFETGYGPSGLPHIGTFGEVARTSMVRHAFRVLTEDRVKTRLIAFSDDMDGLRKVPDNIPNPEMVRAHLGKPLSEIPDPFGTHESFAAHNNARLRAFLDSFGFDYEFMSSTATYRSGRFDETLLLALSRFDEVMAIMLPSLRAERAQSYSPFLPIHPVTRVVMQVPIDERDTARGTISWRDPATGERFETKVTGGDAKLQWKPDWAMRWVALGVDYEMAGKDLIDSVKLSGEICRALGGVPPEGFNF
;
A
#
# COMPACT_ATOMS: atom_id res chain seq x y z
N MET A 1 -8.86 29.79 10.03
CA MET A 1 -9.55 28.84 9.15
C MET A 1 -9.66 29.48 7.79
N ALA A 2 -9.11 28.86 6.74
CA ALA A 2 -9.39 29.32 5.38
C ALA A 2 -10.91 29.22 5.16
N ALA A 3 -11.52 30.25 4.56
CA ALA A 3 -12.94 30.19 4.21
C ALA A 3 -13.19 28.97 3.32
N SER A 4 -14.27 28.23 3.58
CA SER A 4 -14.67 27.14 2.70
C SER A 4 -14.87 27.71 1.30
N ILE A 5 -14.13 27.17 0.33
CA ILE A 5 -14.25 27.52 -1.09
C ILE A 5 -15.54 26.95 -1.71
N ILE A 6 -16.33 26.19 -0.94
CA ILE A 6 -17.55 25.54 -1.39
C ILE A 6 -18.71 26.53 -1.20
N THR A 7 -19.16 27.13 -2.30
CA THR A 7 -20.38 27.96 -2.30
C THR A 7 -21.62 27.09 -2.53
N PRO A 8 -22.83 27.56 -2.15
CA PRO A 8 -24.07 26.86 -2.45
C PRO A 8 -24.25 26.57 -3.96
N GLU A 9 -23.83 27.48 -4.83
CA GLU A 9 -23.89 27.31 -6.29
C GLU A 9 -22.96 26.19 -6.76
N LEU A 10 -21.75 26.09 -6.18
CA LEU A 10 -20.81 25.01 -6.48
C LEU A 10 -21.36 23.66 -6.03
N ALA A 11 -21.93 23.59 -4.82
CA ALA A 11 -22.55 22.38 -4.29
C ALA A 11 -23.72 21.91 -5.17
N GLN A 12 -24.57 22.86 -5.61
CA GLN A 12 -25.69 22.55 -6.51
C GLN A 12 -25.21 22.03 -7.88
N ALA A 13 -24.20 22.66 -8.48
CA ALA A 13 -23.62 22.22 -9.75
C ALA A 13 -22.94 20.85 -9.63
N ALA A 14 -22.25 20.59 -8.51
CA ALA A 14 -21.60 19.31 -8.22
C ALA A 14 -22.60 18.15 -8.13
N ALA A 15 -23.76 18.39 -7.50
CA ALA A 15 -24.79 17.36 -7.29
C ALA A 15 -25.29 16.74 -8.61
N SER A 16 -25.36 17.52 -9.69
CA SER A 16 -25.80 17.08 -11.02
C SER A 16 -24.67 16.83 -12.03
N SER A 17 -23.42 17.07 -11.64
CA SER A 17 -22.26 16.91 -12.53
C SER A 17 -22.05 15.45 -12.94
N GLN A 18 -21.88 15.23 -14.26
CA GLN A 18 -21.52 13.95 -14.87
C GLN A 18 -20.00 13.77 -15.06
N ALA A 19 -19.18 14.69 -14.55
CA ALA A 19 -17.74 14.49 -14.59
C ALA A 19 -17.36 13.30 -13.68
N TRP A 20 -16.50 12.43 -14.20
CA TRP A 20 -16.11 11.17 -13.54
C TRP A 20 -15.72 11.29 -12.06
N PRO A 21 -15.03 12.36 -11.57
CA PRO A 21 -14.69 12.44 -10.15
C PRO A 21 -15.93 12.55 -9.25
N PHE A 22 -17.01 13.20 -9.73
CA PHE A 22 -18.26 13.31 -8.99
C PHE A 22 -19.05 12.00 -9.03
N GLU A 23 -18.95 11.21 -10.09
CA GLU A 23 -19.52 9.85 -10.13
C GLU A 23 -18.85 8.94 -9.09
N GLU A 24 -17.52 8.95 -9.05
CA GLU A 24 -16.73 8.19 -8.07
C GLU A 24 -17.00 8.65 -6.64
N ALA A 25 -17.06 9.96 -6.41
CA ALA A 25 -17.39 10.51 -5.09
C ALA A 25 -18.80 10.11 -4.62
N ARG A 26 -19.79 10.02 -5.52
CA ARG A 26 -21.15 9.54 -5.17
C ARG A 26 -21.14 8.05 -4.79
N LYS A 27 -20.38 7.21 -5.51
CA LYS A 27 -20.20 5.78 -5.14
C LYS A 27 -19.58 5.67 -3.75
N LEU A 28 -18.56 6.47 -3.47
CA LEU A 28 -17.91 6.51 -2.16
C LEU A 28 -18.87 6.94 -1.04
N ILE A 29 -19.68 7.99 -1.24
CA ILE A 29 -20.73 8.42 -0.29
C ILE A 29 -21.72 7.27 -0.03
N ALA A 30 -22.13 6.55 -1.08
CA ALA A 30 -23.02 5.39 -0.92
C ALA A 30 -22.34 4.26 -0.12
N ARG A 31 -21.07 3.92 -0.41
CA ARG A 31 -20.30 2.88 0.31
C ARG A 31 -20.20 3.18 1.81
N ILE A 32 -19.91 4.41 2.18
CA ILE A 32 -19.80 4.80 3.61
C ILE A 32 -21.16 4.92 4.31
N GLY A 33 -22.27 4.64 3.59
CA GLY A 33 -23.64 4.60 4.10
C GLY A 33 -24.32 5.96 4.17
N GLY A 34 -23.87 6.91 3.34
CA GLY A 34 -24.43 8.25 3.25
C GLY A 34 -23.78 9.24 4.22
N LEU A 35 -24.11 10.52 4.01
CA LEU A 35 -23.50 11.64 4.72
C LEU A 35 -23.75 11.61 6.23
N GLU A 36 -24.99 11.35 6.66
CA GLU A 36 -25.36 11.32 8.07
C GLU A 36 -24.57 10.26 8.84
N LYS A 37 -24.44 9.05 8.28
CA LYS A 37 -23.67 7.96 8.88
C LYS A 37 -22.18 8.28 8.92
N ALA A 38 -21.64 8.85 7.83
CA ALA A 38 -20.25 9.28 7.78
C ALA A 38 -19.94 10.32 8.87
N GLN A 39 -20.79 11.34 9.03
CA GLN A 39 -20.66 12.34 10.08
C GLN A 39 -20.78 11.73 11.49
N ALA A 40 -21.79 10.89 11.71
CA ALA A 40 -22.03 10.26 13.01
C ALA A 40 -20.87 9.34 13.43
N SER A 41 -20.18 8.73 12.48
CA SER A 41 -19.01 7.89 12.76
C SER A 41 -17.80 8.68 13.30
N GLY A 42 -17.72 9.99 13.00
CA GLY A 42 -16.61 10.85 13.40
C GLY A 42 -15.25 10.48 12.81
N ARG A 43 -15.18 9.46 11.94
CA ARG A 43 -13.94 8.99 11.31
C ARG A 43 -13.64 9.79 10.05
N ASP A 44 -12.36 9.95 9.75
CA ASP A 44 -11.93 10.50 8.46
C ASP A 44 -12.17 9.45 7.36
N VAL A 45 -12.60 9.92 6.19
CA VAL A 45 -12.62 9.09 4.97
C VAL A 45 -11.22 9.06 4.37
N VAL A 46 -10.68 7.85 4.21
CA VAL A 46 -9.27 7.65 3.83
C VAL A 46 -9.16 7.33 2.35
N PHE A 47 -8.48 8.21 1.63
CA PHE A 47 -8.02 8.00 0.26
C PHE A 47 -6.58 7.48 0.31
N GLU A 48 -6.23 6.53 -0.53
CA GLU A 48 -4.86 6.02 -0.65
C GLU A 48 -4.36 6.05 -2.10
N THR A 49 -3.06 6.20 -2.25
CA THR A 49 -2.28 5.89 -3.45
C THR A 49 -1.02 5.15 -3.04
N GLY A 50 -0.49 4.27 -3.90
CA GLY A 50 0.72 3.49 -3.62
C GLY A 50 1.76 3.63 -4.71
N TYR A 51 3.05 3.58 -4.36
CA TYR A 51 4.12 3.44 -5.34
C TYR A 51 5.34 2.71 -4.76
N GLY A 52 6.05 1.99 -5.64
CA GLY A 52 7.33 1.36 -5.32
C GLY A 52 8.51 2.32 -5.56
N PRO A 53 9.30 2.68 -4.54
CA PRO A 53 10.42 3.61 -4.68
C PRO A 53 11.71 2.93 -5.20
N SER A 54 11.57 2.00 -6.15
CA SER A 54 12.69 1.30 -6.79
C SER A 54 13.30 2.08 -7.96
N GLY A 55 12.83 3.29 -8.22
CA GLY A 55 13.29 4.19 -9.26
C GLY A 55 12.74 5.60 -9.06
N LEU A 56 13.17 6.53 -9.90
CA LEU A 56 12.68 7.91 -9.84
C LEU A 56 11.17 7.97 -10.11
N PRO A 57 10.40 8.78 -9.34
CA PRO A 57 8.99 8.95 -9.58
C PRO A 57 8.75 9.56 -10.97
N HIS A 58 7.81 9.01 -11.72
CA HIS A 58 7.45 9.49 -13.05
C HIS A 58 6.04 10.08 -13.05
N ILE A 59 5.64 10.64 -14.19
CA ILE A 59 4.33 11.29 -14.36
C ILE A 59 3.13 10.36 -14.08
N GLY A 60 3.34 9.05 -14.12
CA GLY A 60 2.33 8.05 -13.79
C GLY A 60 2.00 8.05 -12.30
N THR A 61 3.02 7.95 -11.43
CA THR A 61 2.90 8.07 -9.97
C THR A 61 2.28 9.40 -9.56
N PHE A 62 2.70 10.50 -10.19
CA PHE A 62 2.05 11.79 -9.98
C PHE A 62 0.57 11.77 -10.38
N GLY A 63 0.27 11.16 -11.53
CA GLY A 63 -1.09 11.04 -12.04
C GLY A 63 -2.03 10.28 -11.09
N GLU A 64 -1.53 9.29 -10.36
CA GLU A 64 -2.31 8.57 -9.33
C GLU A 64 -2.73 9.49 -8.19
N VAL A 65 -1.79 10.28 -7.65
CA VAL A 65 -2.09 11.28 -6.61
C VAL A 65 -3.00 12.37 -7.14
N ALA A 66 -2.76 12.86 -8.35
CA ALA A 66 -3.55 13.90 -8.98
C ALA A 66 -5.01 13.47 -9.20
N ARG A 67 -5.24 12.29 -9.79
CA ARG A 67 -6.59 11.75 -10.03
C ARG A 67 -7.33 11.47 -8.73
N THR A 68 -6.66 10.86 -7.75
CA THR A 68 -7.27 10.60 -6.44
C THR A 68 -7.64 11.91 -5.73
N SER A 69 -6.82 12.95 -5.87
CA SER A 69 -7.12 14.29 -5.36
C SER A 69 -8.34 14.93 -6.04
N MET A 70 -8.59 14.66 -7.33
CA MET A 70 -9.81 15.12 -8.02
C MET A 70 -11.06 14.48 -7.40
N VAL A 71 -11.02 13.17 -7.11
CA VAL A 71 -12.15 12.47 -6.45
C VAL A 71 -12.32 12.95 -5.02
N ARG A 72 -11.22 13.11 -4.26
CA ARG A 72 -11.25 13.68 -2.91
C ARG A 72 -11.87 15.07 -2.90
N HIS A 73 -11.52 15.92 -3.86
CA HIS A 73 -12.13 17.24 -4.01
C HIS A 73 -13.62 17.15 -4.32
N ALA A 74 -14.03 16.31 -5.28
CA ALA A 74 -15.44 16.11 -5.60
C ALA A 74 -16.24 15.60 -4.39
N PHE A 75 -15.68 14.68 -3.60
CA PHE A 75 -16.26 14.20 -2.36
C PHE A 75 -16.43 15.32 -1.33
N ARG A 76 -15.40 16.15 -1.14
CA ARG A 76 -15.46 17.32 -0.25
C ARG A 76 -16.55 18.31 -0.66
N VAL A 77 -16.68 18.59 -1.96
CA VAL A 77 -17.73 19.47 -2.50
C VAL A 77 -19.12 18.88 -2.26
N LEU A 78 -19.33 17.60 -2.58
CA LEU A 78 -20.63 16.92 -2.39
C LEU A 78 -21.03 16.76 -0.93
N THR A 79 -20.07 16.70 -0.02
CA THR A 79 -20.30 16.62 1.43
C THR A 79 -20.23 17.98 2.12
N GLU A 80 -19.95 19.05 1.37
CA GLU A 80 -19.78 20.42 1.89
C GLU A 80 -18.75 20.48 3.04
N ASP A 81 -17.66 19.72 2.92
CA ASP A 81 -16.61 19.56 3.95
C ASP A 81 -17.13 19.10 5.33
N ARG A 82 -18.35 18.55 5.41
CA ARG A 82 -18.93 18.01 6.64
C ARG A 82 -18.30 16.70 7.09
N VAL A 83 -17.56 16.03 6.21
CA VAL A 83 -16.82 14.80 6.49
C VAL A 83 -15.34 15.05 6.21
N LYS A 84 -14.50 14.80 7.23
CA LYS A 84 -13.06 14.96 7.10
C LYS A 84 -12.47 13.89 6.17
N THR A 85 -11.39 14.24 5.49
CA THR A 85 -10.73 13.34 4.54
C THR A 85 -9.22 13.39 4.71
N ARG A 86 -8.56 12.26 4.51
CA ARG A 86 -7.10 12.12 4.45
C ARG A 86 -6.72 11.49 3.11
N LEU A 87 -5.59 11.91 2.55
CA LEU A 87 -4.99 11.28 1.37
C LEU A 87 -3.62 10.74 1.77
N ILE A 88 -3.46 9.42 1.74
CA ILE A 88 -2.20 8.74 2.02
C ILE A 88 -1.45 8.52 0.71
N ALA A 89 -0.22 9.01 0.63
CA ALA A 89 0.73 8.62 -0.41
C ALA A 89 1.67 7.57 0.17
N PHE A 90 1.36 6.30 -0.05
CA PHE A 90 2.04 5.16 0.53
C PHE A 90 3.24 4.74 -0.31
N SER A 91 4.37 4.54 0.33
CA SER A 91 5.64 4.14 -0.26
C SER A 91 5.96 2.70 0.12
N ASP A 92 6.00 1.80 -0.86
CA ASP A 92 6.34 0.39 -0.68
C ASP A 92 7.87 0.19 -0.51
N ASP A 93 8.51 1.02 0.32
CA ASP A 93 9.97 1.04 0.52
C ASP A 93 10.56 -0.17 1.28
N MET A 94 9.72 -1.06 1.78
CA MET A 94 10.14 -2.32 2.39
C MET A 94 10.26 -3.46 1.36
N ASP A 95 9.84 -3.23 0.11
CA ASP A 95 9.97 -4.21 -0.97
C ASP A 95 11.43 -4.58 -1.23
N GLY A 96 11.68 -5.86 -1.50
CA GLY A 96 13.00 -6.32 -1.92
C GLY A 96 13.34 -5.85 -3.34
N LEU A 97 14.52 -5.25 -3.54
CA LEU A 97 14.96 -4.84 -4.88
C LEU A 97 15.14 -6.05 -5.80
N ARG A 98 14.31 -6.16 -6.83
CA ARG A 98 14.31 -7.30 -7.78
C ARG A 98 15.37 -7.18 -8.87
N LYS A 99 15.61 -5.96 -9.35
CA LYS A 99 16.57 -5.66 -10.43
C LYS A 99 17.14 -4.27 -10.21
N VAL A 100 18.38 -4.06 -10.63
CA VAL A 100 19.01 -2.74 -10.62
C VAL A 100 18.42 -1.91 -11.76
N PRO A 101 17.95 -0.67 -11.52
CA PRO A 101 17.52 0.22 -12.59
C PRO A 101 18.68 0.63 -13.50
N ASP A 102 18.41 0.80 -14.79
CA ASP A 102 19.45 1.16 -15.77
C ASP A 102 19.80 2.65 -15.75
N ASN A 103 18.98 3.47 -15.07
CA ASN A 103 19.05 4.94 -15.07
C ASN A 103 19.54 5.54 -13.75
N ILE A 104 20.34 4.80 -12.98
CA ILE A 104 20.92 5.27 -11.72
C ILE A 104 22.46 5.28 -11.78
N PRO A 105 23.13 6.19 -11.06
CA PRO A 105 24.56 6.09 -10.81
C PRO A 105 24.89 4.87 -9.95
N ASN A 106 26.18 4.50 -9.90
CA ASN A 106 26.69 3.44 -9.02
C ASN A 106 25.92 2.09 -9.07
N PRO A 107 25.58 1.54 -10.25
CA PRO A 107 24.75 0.34 -10.37
C PRO A 107 25.38 -0.91 -9.74
N GLU A 108 26.72 -1.03 -9.75
CA GLU A 108 27.43 -2.14 -9.11
C GLU A 108 27.26 -2.16 -7.58
N MET A 109 27.25 -0.98 -6.96
CA MET A 109 26.98 -0.86 -5.52
C MET A 109 25.57 -1.38 -5.24
N VAL A 110 24.56 -0.89 -5.97
CA VAL A 110 23.17 -1.32 -5.77
C VAL A 110 22.99 -2.81 -6.06
N ARG A 111 23.72 -3.39 -7.02
CA ARG A 111 23.68 -4.82 -7.34
C ARG A 111 24.07 -5.71 -6.16
N ALA A 112 24.99 -5.26 -5.30
CA ALA A 112 25.39 -5.98 -4.08
C ALA A 112 24.27 -6.05 -3.01
N HIS A 113 23.19 -5.29 -3.17
CA HIS A 113 22.05 -5.24 -2.24
C HIS A 113 20.75 -5.80 -2.84
N LEU A 114 20.82 -6.57 -3.93
CA LEU A 114 19.64 -7.23 -4.51
C LEU A 114 18.90 -8.07 -3.45
N GLY A 115 17.56 -8.00 -3.51
CA GLY A 115 16.66 -8.68 -2.59
C GLY A 115 16.49 -8.01 -1.22
N LYS A 116 17.34 -7.05 -0.83
CA LYS A 116 17.15 -6.28 0.41
C LYS A 116 16.03 -5.24 0.27
N PRO A 117 15.37 -4.84 1.38
CA PRO A 117 14.42 -3.74 1.39
C PRO A 117 15.01 -2.48 0.75
N LEU A 118 14.26 -1.77 -0.09
CA LEU A 118 14.71 -0.53 -0.74
C LEU A 118 15.18 0.54 0.27
N SER A 119 14.57 0.55 1.46
CA SER A 119 14.94 1.40 2.59
C SER A 119 16.28 1.05 3.26
N GLU A 120 16.85 -0.13 2.97
CA GLU A 120 18.14 -0.61 3.48
C GLU A 120 19.26 -0.59 2.41
N ILE A 121 18.95 -0.17 1.18
CA ILE A 121 19.94 -0.05 0.10
C ILE A 121 20.57 1.34 0.16
N PRO A 122 21.92 1.47 0.13
CA PRO A 122 22.55 2.79 0.12
C PRO A 122 22.08 3.64 -1.07
N ASP A 123 21.98 4.96 -0.89
CA ASP A 123 21.57 5.87 -1.96
C ASP A 123 22.63 5.91 -3.07
N PRO A 124 22.34 5.45 -4.30
CA PRO A 124 23.28 5.54 -5.41
C PRO A 124 23.67 6.98 -5.75
N PHE A 125 22.85 7.97 -5.40
CA PHE A 125 23.09 9.39 -5.67
C PHE A 125 23.90 10.10 -4.56
N GLY A 126 24.08 9.46 -3.39
CA GLY A 126 24.89 9.98 -2.29
C GLY A 126 24.28 11.19 -1.55
N THR A 127 22.97 11.34 -1.57
CA THR A 127 22.25 12.52 -1.06
C THR A 127 21.31 12.23 0.11
N HIS A 128 20.89 10.98 0.27
CA HIS A 128 19.94 10.53 1.29
C HIS A 128 20.44 9.25 1.97
N GLU A 129 19.76 8.84 3.03
CA GLU A 129 20.14 7.68 3.85
C GLU A 129 20.03 6.35 3.10
N SER A 130 19.12 6.26 2.13
CA SER A 130 18.88 5.05 1.33
C SER A 130 18.34 5.37 -0.05
N PHE A 131 18.35 4.37 -0.92
CA PHE A 131 17.81 4.47 -2.27
C PHE A 131 16.31 4.81 -2.24
N ALA A 132 15.54 4.18 -1.35
CA ALA A 132 14.15 4.58 -1.13
C ALA A 132 14.04 6.01 -0.61
N ALA A 133 14.85 6.41 0.38
CA ALA A 133 14.79 7.76 0.93
C ALA A 133 15.01 8.85 -0.14
N HIS A 134 15.94 8.62 -1.08
CA HIS A 134 16.12 9.49 -2.24
C HIS A 134 14.84 9.61 -3.08
N ASN A 135 14.32 8.47 -3.54
CA ASN A 135 13.15 8.44 -4.42
C ASN A 135 11.89 9.01 -3.73
N ASN A 136 11.75 8.76 -2.42
CA ASN A 136 10.69 9.30 -1.57
C ASN A 136 10.80 10.82 -1.44
N ALA A 137 12.00 11.36 -1.22
CA ALA A 137 12.21 12.80 -1.19
C ALA A 137 11.88 13.45 -2.55
N ARG A 138 12.22 12.79 -3.66
CA ARG A 138 11.86 13.26 -5.02
C ARG A 138 10.35 13.29 -5.23
N LEU A 139 9.63 12.24 -4.80
CA LEU A 139 8.17 12.23 -4.93
C LEU A 139 7.55 13.35 -4.10
N ARG A 140 7.95 13.46 -2.82
CA ARG A 140 7.40 14.51 -1.94
C ARG A 140 7.64 15.90 -2.50
N ALA A 141 8.87 16.21 -2.91
CA ALA A 141 9.17 17.50 -3.53
C ALA A 141 8.33 17.76 -4.79
N PHE A 142 8.09 16.72 -5.60
CA PHE A 142 7.23 16.84 -6.78
C PHE A 142 5.78 17.13 -6.37
N LEU A 143 5.21 16.40 -5.42
CA LEU A 143 3.84 16.65 -4.94
C LEU A 143 3.69 18.02 -4.25
N ASP A 144 4.65 18.39 -3.41
CA ASP A 144 4.66 19.65 -2.66
C ASP A 144 4.70 20.86 -3.60
N SER A 145 5.46 20.77 -4.70
CA SER A 145 5.52 21.84 -5.72
C SER A 145 4.20 22.13 -6.44
N PHE A 146 3.25 21.18 -6.40
CA PHE A 146 1.90 21.34 -6.93
C PHE A 146 0.86 21.64 -5.83
N GLY A 147 1.29 21.71 -4.57
CA GLY A 147 0.44 22.05 -3.43
C GLY A 147 -0.55 20.93 -3.05
N PHE A 148 -0.21 19.66 -3.31
CA PHE A 148 -1.04 18.55 -2.85
C PHE A 148 -1.08 18.48 -1.32
N ASP A 149 -2.26 18.23 -0.77
CA ASP A 149 -2.48 17.94 0.65
C ASP A 149 -2.55 16.43 0.86
N TYR A 150 -1.48 15.84 1.38
CA TYR A 150 -1.31 14.40 1.56
C TYR A 150 -0.48 14.07 2.80
N GLU A 151 -0.63 12.84 3.29
CA GLU A 151 0.19 12.21 4.31
C GLU A 151 1.13 11.20 3.64
N PHE A 152 2.44 11.46 3.67
CA PHE A 152 3.41 10.47 3.21
C PHE A 152 3.55 9.35 4.23
N MET A 153 3.46 8.09 3.80
CA MET A 153 3.60 6.93 4.68
C MET A 153 4.59 5.91 4.11
N SER A 154 5.58 5.54 4.91
CA SER A 154 6.60 4.52 4.57
C SER A 154 6.13 3.13 5.01
N SER A 155 6.18 2.15 4.13
CA SER A 155 5.94 0.74 4.45
C SER A 155 6.87 0.27 5.57
N THR A 156 8.17 0.51 5.43
CA THR A 156 9.20 0.14 6.40
C THR A 156 8.91 0.72 7.78
N ALA A 157 8.58 2.01 7.86
CA ALA A 157 8.26 2.66 9.13
C ALA A 157 6.97 2.09 9.75
N THR A 158 5.97 1.78 8.91
CA THR A 158 4.67 1.28 9.38
C THR A 158 4.78 -0.15 9.92
N TYR A 159 5.53 -1.01 9.22
CA TYR A 159 5.86 -2.36 9.68
C TYR A 159 6.70 -2.34 10.98
N ARG A 160 7.77 -1.53 11.04
CA ARG A 160 8.67 -1.49 12.21
C ARG A 160 8.04 -0.86 13.45
N SER A 161 7.14 0.10 13.29
CA SER A 161 6.45 0.74 14.41
C SER A 161 5.36 -0.13 15.04
N GLY A 162 5.02 -1.26 14.40
CA GLY A 162 3.95 -2.14 14.83
C GLY A 162 2.56 -1.67 14.46
N ARG A 163 2.42 -0.60 13.65
CA ARG A 163 1.12 -0.10 13.19
C ARG A 163 0.33 -1.13 12.38
N PHE A 164 1.02 -2.10 11.78
CA PHE A 164 0.40 -3.23 11.07
C PHE A 164 0.30 -4.52 11.90
N ASP A 165 0.82 -4.56 13.13
CA ASP A 165 0.99 -5.82 13.87
C ASP A 165 -0.33 -6.56 14.11
N GLU A 166 -1.39 -5.85 14.47
CA GLU A 166 -2.71 -6.46 14.68
C GLU A 166 -3.23 -7.13 13.40
N THR A 167 -3.15 -6.44 12.26
CA THR A 167 -3.61 -6.98 10.98
C THR A 167 -2.68 -8.06 10.44
N LEU A 168 -1.37 -8.00 10.74
CA LEU A 168 -0.41 -9.06 10.42
C LEU A 168 -0.69 -10.34 11.20
N LEU A 169 -0.99 -10.24 12.50
CA LEU A 169 -1.41 -11.38 13.32
C LEU A 169 -2.73 -11.96 12.84
N LEU A 170 -3.69 -11.11 12.45
CA LEU A 170 -4.93 -11.55 11.81
C LEU A 170 -4.65 -12.29 10.50
N ALA A 171 -3.81 -11.75 9.62
CA ALA A 171 -3.42 -12.39 8.36
C ALA A 171 -2.70 -13.73 8.59
N LEU A 172 -1.89 -13.85 9.64
CA LEU A 172 -1.30 -15.13 10.04
C LEU A 172 -2.36 -16.13 10.49
N SER A 173 -3.36 -15.70 11.27
CA SER A 173 -4.47 -16.57 11.67
C SER A 173 -5.37 -16.99 10.50
N ARG A 174 -5.40 -16.19 9.43
CA ARG A 174 -6.17 -16.42 8.19
C ARG A 174 -5.29 -16.91 7.04
N PHE A 175 -4.08 -17.39 7.31
CA PHE A 175 -3.09 -17.73 6.29
C PHE A 175 -3.64 -18.67 5.21
N ASP A 176 -4.36 -19.72 5.62
CA ASP A 176 -4.88 -20.71 4.67
C ASP A 176 -6.00 -20.14 3.78
N GLU A 177 -6.79 -19.18 4.28
CA GLU A 177 -7.79 -18.47 3.48
C GLU A 177 -7.12 -17.57 2.43
N VAL A 178 -6.05 -16.85 2.83
CA VAL A 178 -5.25 -16.04 1.90
C VAL A 178 -4.57 -16.92 0.84
N MET A 179 -4.03 -18.08 1.24
CA MET A 179 -3.46 -19.06 0.31
C MET A 179 -4.49 -19.57 -0.68
N ALA A 180 -5.71 -19.91 -0.22
CA ALA A 180 -6.78 -20.40 -1.09
C ALA A 180 -7.16 -19.40 -2.19
N ILE A 181 -7.08 -18.10 -1.91
CA ILE A 181 -7.30 -17.03 -2.90
C ILE A 181 -6.12 -16.91 -3.85
N MET A 182 -4.89 -16.99 -3.33
CA MET A 182 -3.68 -16.73 -4.12
C MET A 182 -3.29 -17.89 -5.02
N LEU A 183 -3.34 -19.13 -4.54
CA LEU A 183 -2.83 -20.32 -5.25
C LEU A 183 -3.44 -20.50 -6.67
N PRO A 184 -4.75 -20.31 -6.90
CA PRO A 184 -5.34 -20.44 -8.24
C PRO A 184 -4.79 -19.42 -9.26
N SER A 185 -4.25 -18.29 -8.79
CA SER A 185 -3.66 -17.26 -9.65
C SER A 185 -2.21 -17.55 -10.05
N LEU A 186 -1.59 -18.60 -9.51
CA LEU A 186 -0.17 -18.91 -9.66
C LEU A 186 0.04 -20.13 -10.57
N ARG A 187 1.18 -20.12 -11.28
CA ARG A 187 1.65 -21.31 -12.00
C ARG A 187 2.07 -22.39 -11.00
N ALA A 188 1.94 -23.65 -11.38
CA ALA A 188 2.22 -24.80 -10.51
C ALA A 188 3.58 -24.74 -9.79
N GLU A 189 4.65 -24.36 -10.50
CA GLU A 189 5.98 -24.18 -9.93
C GLU A 189 6.02 -23.09 -8.85
N ARG A 190 5.36 -21.95 -9.10
CA ARG A 190 5.32 -20.86 -8.13
C ARG A 190 4.43 -21.19 -6.93
N ALA A 191 3.34 -21.91 -7.16
CA ALA A 191 2.41 -22.32 -6.12
C ALA A 191 3.07 -23.18 -5.04
N GLN A 192 4.06 -24.03 -5.40
CA GLN A 192 4.78 -24.88 -4.46
C GLN A 192 5.67 -24.10 -3.48
N SER A 193 6.18 -22.94 -3.89
CA SER A 193 7.09 -22.10 -3.09
C SER A 193 6.41 -20.83 -2.56
N TYR A 194 5.11 -20.68 -2.78
CA TYR A 194 4.40 -19.45 -2.45
C TYR A 194 4.10 -19.37 -0.96
N SER A 195 4.33 -18.19 -0.40
CA SER A 195 3.85 -17.79 0.91
C SER A 195 3.39 -16.33 0.84
N PRO A 196 2.30 -15.95 1.53
CA PRO A 196 1.91 -14.57 1.72
C PRO A 196 2.90 -13.83 2.63
N PHE A 197 3.61 -14.51 3.54
CA PHE A 197 4.64 -13.89 4.38
C PHE A 197 6.03 -14.15 3.82
N LEU A 198 6.82 -13.08 3.73
CA LEU A 198 8.20 -13.04 3.27
C LEU A 198 9.09 -12.68 4.48
N PRO A 199 9.74 -13.65 5.13
CA PRO A 199 10.63 -13.34 6.24
C PRO A 199 11.84 -12.55 5.74
N ILE A 200 12.32 -11.59 6.53
CA ILE A 200 13.58 -10.90 6.25
C ILE A 200 14.69 -11.70 6.91
N HIS A 201 15.66 -12.15 6.10
CA HIS A 201 16.76 -12.96 6.60
C HIS A 201 17.54 -12.18 7.67
N PRO A 202 17.75 -12.74 8.89
CA PRO A 202 18.30 -11.98 10.01
C PRO A 202 19.74 -11.48 9.77
N VAL A 203 20.54 -12.25 9.03
CA VAL A 203 21.92 -11.89 8.66
C VAL A 203 22.01 -11.09 7.35
N THR A 204 21.53 -11.64 6.22
CA THR A 204 21.73 -11.02 4.91
C THR A 204 20.80 -9.85 4.63
N ARG A 205 19.70 -9.74 5.40
CA ARG A 205 18.61 -8.77 5.25
C ARG A 205 17.82 -8.89 3.93
N VAL A 206 17.95 -10.00 3.22
CA VAL A 206 17.16 -10.27 2.01
C VAL A 206 15.71 -10.57 2.40
N VAL A 207 14.75 -10.02 1.65
CA VAL A 207 13.33 -10.37 1.74
C VAL A 207 13.13 -11.73 1.07
N MET A 208 12.90 -12.77 1.88
CA MET A 208 12.93 -14.15 1.43
C MET A 208 11.61 -14.59 0.80
N GLN A 209 11.69 -15.11 -0.42
CA GLN A 209 10.55 -15.71 -1.12
C GLN A 209 10.60 -17.24 -1.01
N VAL A 210 10.29 -17.74 0.18
CA VAL A 210 10.41 -19.16 0.57
C VAL A 210 9.06 -19.72 1.03
N PRO A 211 8.83 -21.05 0.91
CA PRO A 211 7.71 -21.69 1.60
C PRO A 211 7.89 -21.57 3.11
N ILE A 212 6.77 -21.63 3.84
CA ILE A 212 6.74 -21.61 5.30
C ILE A 212 6.48 -23.04 5.78
N ASP A 213 7.38 -23.55 6.60
CA ASP A 213 7.34 -24.91 7.15
C ASP A 213 6.26 -25.01 8.24
N GLU A 214 6.25 -24.04 9.17
CA GLU A 214 5.36 -24.04 10.34
C GLU A 214 4.90 -22.62 10.67
N ARG A 215 3.72 -22.50 11.28
CA ARG A 215 3.11 -21.24 11.72
C ARG A 215 2.64 -21.40 13.16
N ASP A 216 3.03 -20.48 14.04
CA ASP A 216 2.53 -20.39 15.41
C ASP A 216 1.75 -19.09 15.56
N THR A 217 0.42 -19.18 15.53
CA THR A 217 -0.48 -18.03 15.62
C THR A 217 -0.51 -17.43 17.02
N ALA A 218 -0.21 -18.21 18.07
CA ALA A 218 -0.17 -17.73 19.44
C ALA A 218 1.09 -16.90 19.71
N ARG A 219 2.23 -17.33 19.15
CA ARG A 219 3.51 -16.60 19.24
C ARG A 219 3.69 -15.54 18.15
N GLY A 220 2.88 -15.58 17.10
CA GLY A 220 2.99 -14.67 15.95
C GLY A 220 4.24 -14.96 15.11
N THR A 221 4.61 -16.23 14.94
CA THR A 221 5.85 -16.62 14.26
C THR A 221 5.61 -17.56 13.07
N ILE A 222 6.55 -17.52 12.13
CA ILE A 222 6.67 -18.44 10.99
C ILE A 222 8.05 -19.08 11.02
N SER A 223 8.14 -20.36 10.66
CA SER A 223 9.41 -21.07 10.50
C SER A 223 9.67 -21.38 9.03
N TRP A 224 10.93 -21.24 8.61
CA TRP A 224 11.35 -21.39 7.22
C TRP A 224 12.82 -21.81 7.16
N ARG A 225 13.29 -22.19 5.97
CA ARG A 225 14.68 -22.59 5.75
C ARG A 225 15.37 -21.67 4.76
N ASP A 226 16.59 -21.29 5.07
CA ASP A 226 17.45 -20.61 4.09
C ASP A 226 17.73 -21.58 2.94
N PRO A 227 17.33 -21.25 1.69
CA PRO A 227 17.53 -22.11 0.55
C PRO A 227 19.01 -22.33 0.21
N ALA A 228 19.92 -21.44 0.64
CA ALA A 228 21.35 -21.57 0.38
C ALA A 228 22.05 -22.53 1.36
N THR A 229 21.63 -22.54 2.63
CA THR A 229 22.33 -23.29 3.70
C THR A 229 21.51 -24.44 4.29
N GLY A 230 20.20 -24.44 4.13
CA GLY A 230 19.26 -25.37 4.76
C GLY A 230 18.98 -25.06 6.24
N GLU A 231 19.61 -24.03 6.82
CA GLU A 231 19.41 -23.61 8.20
C GLU A 231 17.96 -23.21 8.45
N ARG A 232 17.39 -23.65 9.58
CA ARG A 232 16.01 -23.34 9.97
C ARG A 232 15.99 -22.07 10.81
N PHE A 233 15.16 -21.12 10.41
CA PHE A 233 14.89 -19.89 11.13
C PHE A 233 13.46 -19.85 11.64
N GLU A 234 13.25 -19.14 12.73
CA GLU A 234 11.94 -18.70 13.22
C GLU A 234 11.91 -17.18 13.20
N THR A 235 10.85 -16.61 12.62
CA THR A 235 10.72 -15.16 12.40
C THR A 235 9.36 -14.68 12.89
N LYS A 236 9.33 -13.56 13.60
CA LYS A 236 8.07 -12.90 13.96
C LYS A 236 7.44 -12.29 12.72
N VAL A 237 6.12 -12.37 12.61
CA VAL A 237 5.40 -11.69 11.51
C VAL A 237 5.23 -10.19 11.75
N THR A 238 5.53 -9.72 12.96
CA THR A 238 5.38 -8.35 13.45
C THR A 238 6.72 -7.62 13.58
N GLY A 239 6.68 -6.31 13.85
CA GLY A 239 7.89 -5.53 14.15
C GLY A 239 8.85 -5.32 12.97
N GLY A 240 8.41 -5.64 11.75
CA GLY A 240 9.19 -5.48 10.53
C GLY A 240 10.23 -6.57 10.26
N ASP A 241 10.12 -7.73 10.93
CA ASP A 241 10.96 -8.91 10.67
C ASP A 241 10.46 -9.77 9.50
N ALA A 242 9.21 -9.57 9.10
CA ALA A 242 8.63 -10.13 7.89
C ALA A 242 7.81 -9.07 7.16
N LYS A 243 7.60 -9.29 5.87
CA LYS A 243 6.74 -8.46 5.02
C LYS A 243 5.71 -9.33 4.32
N LEU A 244 4.50 -8.85 4.11
CA LEU A 244 3.54 -9.53 3.24
C LEU A 244 3.93 -9.38 1.76
N GLN A 245 3.68 -10.42 0.98
CA GLN A 245 3.79 -10.35 -0.46
C GLN A 245 2.76 -9.35 -1.01
N TRP A 246 3.11 -8.64 -2.07
CA TRP A 246 2.45 -7.37 -2.46
C TRP A 246 0.91 -7.40 -2.57
N LYS A 247 0.28 -8.49 -3.07
CA LYS A 247 -1.21 -8.57 -3.12
C LYS A 247 -1.82 -8.71 -1.71
N PRO A 248 -1.42 -9.69 -0.88
CA PRO A 248 -1.77 -9.71 0.54
C PRO A 248 -1.41 -8.43 1.30
N ASP A 249 -0.27 -7.82 1.01
CA ASP A 249 0.18 -6.56 1.64
C ASP A 249 -0.78 -5.41 1.34
N TRP A 250 -1.19 -5.28 0.08
CA TRP A 250 -2.16 -4.28 -0.35
C TRP A 250 -3.52 -4.45 0.35
N ALA A 251 -4.00 -5.69 0.43
CA ALA A 251 -5.24 -6.00 1.15
C ALA A 251 -5.14 -5.72 2.66
N MET A 252 -4.02 -6.10 3.27
CA MET A 252 -3.75 -5.84 4.69
C MET A 252 -3.71 -4.33 4.96
N ARG A 253 -3.08 -3.56 4.08
CA ARG A 253 -3.01 -2.08 4.16
C ARG A 253 -4.39 -1.44 4.15
N TRP A 254 -5.30 -1.91 3.28
CA TRP A 254 -6.70 -1.46 3.28
C TRP A 254 -7.39 -1.66 4.61
N VAL A 255 -7.20 -2.83 5.23
CA VAL A 255 -7.79 -3.15 6.53
C VAL A 255 -7.16 -2.31 7.63
N ALA A 256 -5.83 -2.28 7.71
CA ALA A 256 -5.10 -1.64 8.79
C ALA A 256 -5.23 -0.11 8.79
N LEU A 257 -5.32 0.51 7.61
CA LEU A 257 -5.46 1.96 7.46
C LEU A 257 -6.91 2.43 7.31
N GLY A 258 -7.86 1.48 7.17
CA GLY A 258 -9.28 1.80 6.97
C GLY A 258 -9.52 2.54 5.65
N VAL A 259 -8.88 2.10 4.57
CA VAL A 259 -8.94 2.77 3.26
C VAL A 259 -10.34 2.67 2.68
N ASP A 260 -10.88 3.81 2.27
CA ASP A 260 -12.22 3.91 1.69
C ASP A 260 -12.21 4.07 0.18
N TYR A 261 -11.14 4.67 -0.36
CA TYR A 261 -10.99 4.91 -1.79
C TYR A 261 -9.54 4.74 -2.25
N GLU A 262 -9.31 3.91 -3.27
CA GLU A 262 -8.01 3.81 -3.95
C GLU A 262 -8.22 3.49 -5.43
N MET A 263 -7.52 4.22 -6.29
CA MET A 263 -7.51 4.00 -7.75
C MET A 263 -6.33 3.11 -8.13
N ALA A 264 -6.47 2.38 -9.23
CA ALA A 264 -5.40 1.55 -9.77
C ALA A 264 -5.30 1.66 -11.29
N GLY A 265 -4.11 1.44 -11.85
CA GLY A 265 -3.96 1.31 -13.30
C GLY A 265 -4.66 0.05 -13.83
N LYS A 266 -5.10 0.08 -15.09
CA LYS A 266 -5.73 -1.06 -15.76
C LYS A 266 -4.92 -2.36 -15.75
N ASP A 267 -3.60 -2.27 -15.62
CA ASP A 267 -2.69 -3.42 -15.51
C ASP A 267 -2.82 -4.15 -14.17
N LEU A 268 -3.45 -3.52 -13.17
CA LEU A 268 -3.64 -4.05 -11.83
C LEU A 268 -5.05 -4.60 -11.56
N ILE A 269 -5.95 -4.64 -12.56
CA ILE A 269 -7.36 -5.07 -12.38
C ILE A 269 -7.48 -6.43 -11.67
N ASP A 270 -6.77 -7.45 -12.15
CA ASP A 270 -6.80 -8.79 -11.54
C ASP A 270 -6.21 -8.78 -10.13
N SER A 271 -5.28 -7.86 -9.87
CA SER A 271 -4.66 -7.71 -8.56
C SER A 271 -5.59 -7.04 -7.56
N VAL A 272 -6.32 -5.99 -7.99
CA VAL A 272 -7.39 -5.36 -7.19
C VAL A 272 -8.45 -6.39 -6.83
N LYS A 273 -8.85 -7.26 -7.77
CA LYS A 273 -9.81 -8.34 -7.50
C LYS A 273 -9.32 -9.27 -6.39
N LEU A 274 -8.10 -9.81 -6.54
CA LEU A 274 -7.52 -10.74 -5.56
C LEU A 274 -7.31 -10.07 -4.20
N SER A 275 -6.76 -8.85 -4.16
CA SER A 275 -6.61 -8.09 -2.92
C SER A 275 -7.97 -7.79 -2.28
N GLY A 276 -9.02 -7.58 -3.08
CA GLY A 276 -10.38 -7.39 -2.57
C GLY A 276 -10.97 -8.65 -1.94
N GLU A 277 -10.70 -9.82 -2.50
CA GLU A 277 -11.04 -11.11 -1.89
C GLU A 277 -10.28 -11.31 -0.57
N ILE A 278 -8.98 -11.02 -0.55
CA ILE A 278 -8.15 -11.11 0.67
C ILE A 278 -8.65 -10.13 1.74
N CYS A 279 -8.95 -8.88 1.38
CA CYS A 279 -9.46 -7.88 2.31
C CYS A 279 -10.75 -8.36 3.01
N ARG A 280 -11.65 -9.03 2.27
CA ARG A 280 -12.84 -9.65 2.86
C ARG A 280 -12.51 -10.83 3.77
N ALA A 281 -11.55 -11.68 3.40
CA ALA A 281 -11.06 -12.76 4.26
C ALA A 281 -10.43 -12.24 5.57
N LEU A 282 -9.83 -11.05 5.53
CA LEU A 282 -9.33 -10.32 6.70
C LEU A 282 -10.43 -9.54 7.44
N GLY A 283 -11.71 -9.73 7.11
CA GLY A 283 -12.85 -9.07 7.77
C GLY A 283 -13.06 -7.60 7.38
N GLY A 284 -12.32 -7.10 6.38
CA GLY A 284 -12.46 -5.75 5.87
C GLY A 284 -13.48 -5.63 4.74
N VAL A 285 -13.74 -4.37 4.36
CA VAL A 285 -14.51 -4.02 3.18
C VAL A 285 -13.55 -3.36 2.19
N PRO A 286 -13.33 -3.94 0.99
CA PRO A 286 -12.47 -3.31 -0.02
C PRO A 286 -12.85 -1.85 -0.28
N PRO A 287 -11.88 -0.98 -0.60
CA PRO A 287 -12.18 0.40 -0.93
C PRO A 287 -13.02 0.48 -2.21
N GLU A 288 -13.79 1.57 -2.36
CA GLU A 288 -14.25 1.96 -3.69
C GLU A 288 -13.03 2.31 -4.54
N GLY A 289 -13.15 2.17 -5.86
CA GLY A 289 -12.04 2.48 -6.74
C GLY A 289 -12.42 2.57 -8.20
N PHE A 290 -11.49 3.12 -8.97
CA PHE A 290 -11.59 3.26 -10.41
C PHE A 290 -10.31 2.75 -11.07
N ASN A 291 -10.49 1.93 -12.11
CA ASN A 291 -9.39 1.46 -12.94
C ASN A 291 -9.24 2.38 -14.17
N PHE A 292 -8.06 2.97 -14.35
CA PHE A 292 -7.77 3.95 -15.42
C PHE A 292 -6.78 3.46 -16.48
#